data_AF-A0A3D1U2S4-F1
#
_entry.id   AF-A0A3D1U2S4-F1
#
_cell.length_a   1.000
_cell.length_b   1.000
_cell.length_c   1.000
_cell.angle_alpha   90.00
_cell.angle_beta   90.00
_cell.angle_gamma   90.00
#
_symmetry.space_group_name_H-M   'P 1'
#
loop_
_entity.id
_entity.type
_entity.pdbx_description
1 polymer ?
#
loop_
_entity_poly.entity_id
_entity_poly.type
_entity_poly.pdbx_seq_one_letter_code
_entity_poly.pdbx_strand_id
1 'polypeptide(L)'
;MTTYNRGDVVLVPFPFTSQGQTKQRPALVVSVFAYNDSCPDVILASITSNPNPLTHVGDHRIVAWQAAGLDDPSIVQAKLVTVENGIIQQKIGELQPQDLSQYEQGLRTALGL
;
A
#
# COMPACT_ATOMS: atom_id res chain seq x y z
N MET A 1 -12.32 -0.42 16.46
CA MET A 1 -11.48 -1.24 15.58
C MET A 1 -11.90 -0.92 14.16
N THR A 2 -11.07 -0.22 13.41
CA THR A 2 -11.30 -0.05 11.98
C THR A 2 -10.57 -1.20 11.29
N THR A 3 -11.32 -2.20 10.84
CA THR A 3 -10.71 -3.33 10.14
C THR A 3 -10.44 -2.91 8.69
N TYR A 4 -9.18 -3.00 8.29
CA TYR A 4 -8.73 -2.64 6.94
C TYR A 4 -9.02 -3.78 5.96
N ASN A 5 -9.39 -3.43 4.74
CA ASN A 5 -9.65 -4.38 3.67
C ASN A 5 -8.56 -4.33 2.61
N ARG A 6 -8.35 -5.46 1.95
CA ARG A 6 -7.46 -5.54 0.78
C ARG A 6 -7.94 -4.53 -0.27
N GLY A 7 -7.01 -3.71 -0.79
CA GLY A 7 -7.34 -2.62 -1.72
C GLY A 7 -7.38 -1.24 -1.05
N ASP A 8 -7.55 -1.17 0.27
CA ASP A 8 -7.56 0.10 1.00
C ASP A 8 -6.22 0.82 0.86
N VAL A 9 -6.29 2.12 0.59
CA VAL A 9 -5.13 3.01 0.63
C VAL A 9 -5.13 3.73 1.97
N VAL A 10 -4.05 3.59 2.72
CA VAL A 10 -3.91 4.09 4.09
C VAL A 10 -2.69 4.98 4.25
N LEU A 11 -2.72 5.90 5.21
CA LEU A 11 -1.55 6.68 5.61
C LEU A 11 -0.83 6.04 6.78
N VAL A 12 0.48 5.84 6.62
CA VAL A 12 1.37 5.33 7.66
C VAL A 12 2.60 6.23 7.85
N PRO A 13 3.15 6.31 9.07
CA PRO A 13 4.45 6.94 9.30
C PRO A 13 5.59 6.17 8.63
N PHE A 14 6.39 6.80 7.75
CA PHE A 14 7.48 6.12 7.01
C PHE A 14 8.83 6.88 7.06
N PRO A 15 9.99 6.18 7.11
CA PRO A 15 10.18 4.81 7.55
C PRO A 15 10.13 4.81 9.08
N PHE A 16 10.12 3.66 9.73
CA PHE A 16 10.04 3.53 11.20
C PHE A 16 11.29 4.02 11.95
N THR A 17 11.92 5.12 11.53
CA THR A 17 13.09 5.74 12.17
C THR A 17 12.63 6.87 13.08
N SER A 18 12.81 6.65 14.38
CA SER A 18 12.78 7.69 15.40
C SER A 18 13.96 8.64 15.14
N GLN A 19 13.71 9.74 14.42
CA GLN A 19 14.39 11.04 14.56
C GLN A 19 13.93 12.02 13.46
N GLY A 20 13.27 13.10 13.88
CA GLY A 20 13.24 14.36 13.14
C GLY A 20 11.92 14.73 12.48
N GLN A 21 11.48 13.98 11.46
CA GLN A 21 10.23 14.26 10.73
C GLN A 21 9.68 12.97 10.10
N THR A 22 8.66 12.39 10.72
CA THR A 22 7.99 11.21 10.17
C THR A 22 7.10 11.65 9.01
N LYS A 23 7.60 11.51 7.78
CA LYS A 23 6.78 11.78 6.60
C LYS A 23 5.69 10.71 6.51
N GLN A 24 4.44 11.14 6.57
CA GLN A 24 3.30 10.27 6.29
C GLN A 24 3.35 9.86 4.83
N ARG A 25 3.24 8.57 4.56
CA ARG A 25 3.24 8.04 3.21
C ARG A 25 2.02 7.15 3.00
N PRO A 26 1.40 7.23 1.81
CA PRO A 26 0.38 6.27 1.42
C PRO A 26 0.97 4.85 1.33
N ALA A 27 0.17 3.87 1.69
CA ALA A 27 0.44 2.46 1.54
C ALA A 27 -0.85 1.72 1.16
N LEU A 28 -0.70 0.65 0.39
CA LEU A 28 -1.81 -0.22 0.00
C LEU A 28 -1.93 -1.38 0.97
N VAL A 29 -3.12 -1.66 1.48
CA VAL A 29 -3.42 -2.89 2.22
C VAL A 29 -3.51 -4.05 1.24
N VAL A 30 -2.61 -5.03 1.38
CA VAL A 30 -2.57 -6.23 0.54
C VAL A 30 -3.09 -7.47 1.27
N SER A 31 -3.13 -7.45 2.60
CA SER A 31 -3.67 -8.55 3.39
C SER A 31 -5.20 -8.60 3.31
N VAL A 32 -5.76 -9.82 3.34
CA VAL A 32 -7.22 -10.02 3.33
C VAL A 32 -7.83 -9.75 4.70
N PHE A 33 -9.12 -9.42 4.74
CA PHE A 33 -9.86 -9.17 5.99
C PHE A 33 -9.67 -10.28 7.02
N ALA A 34 -9.76 -11.55 6.61
CA ALA A 34 -9.60 -12.69 7.52
C ALA A 34 -8.23 -12.73 8.20
N TYR A 35 -7.16 -12.26 7.53
CA TYR A 35 -5.84 -12.11 8.14
C TYR A 35 -5.86 -10.97 9.15
N ASN A 36 -6.33 -9.79 8.72
CA ASN A 36 -6.37 -8.55 9.50
C ASN A 36 -7.26 -8.64 10.76
N ASP A 37 -8.24 -9.54 10.76
CA ASP A 37 -9.13 -9.81 11.91
C ASP A 37 -8.52 -10.87 12.87
N SER A 38 -7.70 -11.78 12.34
CA SER A 38 -7.10 -12.87 13.12
C SER A 38 -5.87 -12.47 13.95
N CYS A 39 -5.22 -11.36 13.60
CA CYS A 39 -4.04 -10.84 14.29
C CYS A 39 -4.04 -9.30 14.30
N PRO A 40 -3.27 -8.65 15.20
CA PRO A 40 -3.20 -7.19 15.24
C PRO A 40 -2.41 -6.58 14.06
N ASP A 41 -1.91 -7.41 13.14
CA ASP A 41 -1.02 -6.99 12.06
C ASP A 41 -1.73 -6.86 10.71
N VAL A 42 -1.25 -5.94 9.89
CA VAL A 42 -1.71 -5.69 8.52
C VAL A 42 -0.50 -5.69 7.60
N ILE A 43 -0.58 -6.47 6.52
CA ILE A 43 0.42 -6.46 5.44
C ILE A 43 0.07 -5.34 4.46
N LEU A 44 1.03 -4.44 4.26
CA LEU A 44 0.96 -3.27 3.41
C LEU A 44 2.01 -3.34 2.29
N ALA A 45 1.77 -2.61 1.20
CA ALA A 45 2.73 -2.30 0.15
C ALA A 45 2.96 -0.79 0.05
N SER A 46 4.21 -0.33 -0.10
CA SER A 46 4.50 1.11 -0.14
C SER A 46 4.04 1.76 -1.45
N ILE A 47 3.48 2.97 -1.36
CA ILE A 47 3.15 3.80 -2.50
C ILE A 47 4.13 4.98 -2.59
N THR A 48 4.59 5.30 -3.80
CA THR A 48 5.51 6.41 -4.07
C THR A 48 5.01 7.27 -5.23
N SER A 49 5.07 8.60 -5.08
CA SER A 49 4.87 9.56 -6.17
C SER A 49 6.14 9.86 -6.95
N ASN A 50 7.29 9.28 -6.56
CA ASN A 50 8.54 9.47 -7.28
C ASN A 50 8.52 8.62 -8.58
N PRO A 51 8.55 9.24 -9.78
CA PRO A 51 8.41 8.56 -11.06
C PRO A 51 9.71 7.88 -11.54
N ASN A 52 10.69 7.65 -10.65
CA ASN A 52 12.00 7.14 -11.03
C ASN A 52 11.84 5.87 -11.91
N PRO A 53 12.53 5.76 -13.07
CA PRO A 53 12.17 4.84 -14.15
C PRO A 53 12.47 3.35 -13.89
N LEU A 54 12.77 2.97 -12.66
CA LEU A 54 12.97 1.58 -12.27
C LEU A 54 11.67 1.03 -11.68
N THR A 55 10.71 0.74 -12.56
CA THR A 55 9.58 -0.12 -12.23
C THR A 55 10.15 -1.53 -12.08
N HIS A 56 10.28 -2.01 -10.83
CA HIS A 56 10.76 -3.36 -10.57
C HIS A 56 9.68 -4.37 -10.96
N VAL A 57 10.07 -5.64 -11.08
CA VAL A 57 9.08 -6.72 -11.22
C VAL A 57 8.10 -6.63 -10.06
N GLY A 58 6.81 -6.50 -10.38
CA GLY A 58 5.72 -6.39 -9.42
C GLY A 58 5.34 -4.97 -8.97
N ASP A 59 6.07 -3.94 -9.40
CA ASP A 59 5.62 -2.57 -9.26
C ASP A 59 4.49 -2.27 -10.26
N HIS A 60 3.49 -1.50 -9.85
CA HIS A 60 2.37 -1.10 -10.71
C HIS A 60 2.12 0.40 -10.65
N ARG A 61 2.02 1.03 -11.82
CA ARG A 61 1.65 2.43 -11.94
C ARG A 61 0.13 2.57 -11.77
N ILE A 62 -0.29 3.33 -10.77
CA ILE A 62 -1.70 3.55 -10.45
C ILE A 62 -2.30 4.47 -11.51
N VAL A 63 -3.23 3.94 -12.30
CA VAL A 63 -3.91 4.70 -13.36
C VAL A 63 -4.94 5.64 -12.74
N ALA A 64 -5.78 5.13 -11.85
CA ALA A 64 -6.86 5.87 -11.20
C ALA A 64 -6.43 6.46 -9.85
N TRP A 65 -5.25 7.09 -9.79
CA TRP A 65 -4.63 7.57 -8.54
C TRP A 65 -5.51 8.60 -7.78
N GLN A 66 -6.23 9.47 -8.50
CA GLN A 66 -7.18 10.41 -7.89
C GLN A 66 -8.33 9.70 -7.18
N ALA A 67 -8.88 8.64 -7.81
CA ALA A 67 -9.94 7.83 -7.22
C ALA A 67 -9.44 7.03 -6.01
N ALA A 68 -8.13 6.77 -5.95
CA ALA A 68 -7.46 6.13 -4.82
C ALA A 68 -7.10 7.09 -3.67
N GLY A 69 -7.49 8.38 -3.77
CA GLY A 69 -7.23 9.39 -2.74
C GLY A 69 -5.79 9.88 -2.68
N LEU A 70 -5.04 9.73 -3.77
CA LEU A 70 -3.65 10.19 -3.88
C LEU A 70 -3.60 11.58 -4.50
N ASP A 71 -2.68 12.42 -4.02
CA ASP A 71 -2.51 13.80 -4.51
C ASP A 71 -1.74 13.88 -5.84
N ASP A 72 -0.89 12.88 -6.10
CA ASP A 72 0.00 12.84 -7.26
C ASP A 72 -0.06 11.48 -7.98
N PRO A 73 0.24 11.43 -9.29
CA PRO A 73 0.51 10.18 -9.99
C PRO A 73 1.53 9.32 -9.23
N SER A 74 1.15 8.07 -8.95
CA SER A 74 1.87 7.23 -8.00
C SER A 74 2.04 5.80 -8.49
N ILE A 75 2.98 5.09 -7.86
CA ILE A 75 3.31 3.69 -8.11
C ILE A 75 3.13 2.91 -6.80
N VAL A 76 2.40 1.79 -6.85
CA VAL A 76 2.44 0.79 -5.78
C VAL A 76 3.66 -0.08 -6.02
N GLN A 77 4.53 -0.19 -5.04
CA GLN A 77 5.75 -0.98 -5.17
C GLN A 77 5.54 -2.42 -4.67
N ALA A 78 6.27 -3.39 -5.21
CA ALA A 78 6.42 -4.73 -4.65
C ALA A 78 7.32 -4.73 -3.38
N LYS A 79 7.14 -3.71 -2.53
CA LYS A 79 7.85 -3.53 -1.27
C LYS A 79 6.86 -3.66 -0.13
N LEU A 80 6.79 -4.88 0.41
CA LEU A 80 5.87 -5.24 1.46
C LEU A 80 6.42 -4.89 2.84
N VAL A 81 5.52 -4.53 3.75
CA VAL A 81 5.80 -4.35 5.17
C VAL A 81 4.61 -4.83 5.98
N THR A 82 4.88 -5.45 7.12
CA THR A 82 3.85 -5.80 8.10
C THR A 82 3.91 -4.80 9.24
N VAL A 83 2.77 -4.23 9.62
CA VAL A 83 2.65 -3.26 10.70
C VAL A 83 1.51 -3.63 11.62
N GLU A 84 1.61 -3.24 12.89
CA GLU A 84 0.46 -3.28 13.79
C GLU A 84 -0.60 -2.29 13.31
N ASN A 85 -1.88 -2.68 13.39
CA ASN A 85 -3.01 -1.89 12.93
C ASN A 85 -3.09 -0.49 13.57
N GLY A 86 -2.58 -0.33 14.80
CA GLY A 86 -2.55 0.92 15.55
C GLY A 86 -1.55 1.95 15.00
N ILE A 87 -0.62 1.54 14.14
CA ILE A 87 0.31 2.45 13.46
C ILE A 87 -0.37 3.19 12.30
N ILE A 88 -1.40 2.58 11.71
CA ILE A 88 -2.13 3.14 10.59
C ILE A 88 -2.95 4.35 11.06
N GLN A 89 -2.71 5.50 10.45
CA GLN A 89 -3.32 6.77 10.88
C GLN A 89 -4.76 6.91 10.38
N GLN A 90 -5.00 6.59 9.11
CA GLN A 90 -6.31 6.68 8.48
C GLN A 90 -6.34 5.96 7.12
N LYS A 91 -7.53 5.53 6.68
CA LYS A 91 -7.83 5.19 5.28
C LYS A 91 -8.07 6.50 4.52
N ILE A 92 -7.39 6.68 3.39
CA ILE A 92 -7.53 7.86 2.51
C ILE A 92 -8.25 7.54 1.20
N GLY A 93 -8.35 6.27 0.84
CA GLY A 93 -9.00 5.86 -0.40
C GLY A 93 -8.92 4.36 -0.62
N GLU A 94 -9.14 3.95 -1.86
CA GLU A 94 -9.13 2.55 -2.27
C GLU A 94 -8.67 2.45 -3.72
N LEU A 95 -7.82 1.46 -4.02
CA LEU A 95 -7.44 1.19 -5.40
C LEU A 95 -8.64 0.72 -6.22
N GLN A 96 -8.75 1.25 -7.43
CA GLN A 96 -9.76 0.76 -8.36
C GLN A 96 -9.50 -0.70 -8.73
N PRO A 97 -10.54 -1.52 -8.99
CA PRO A 97 -10.40 -2.95 -9.25
C PRO A 97 -9.39 -3.29 -10.35
N GLN A 98 -9.33 -2.46 -11.40
CA GLN A 98 -8.37 -2.64 -12.48
C GLN A 98 -6.93 -2.47 -11.99
N ASP A 99 -6.62 -1.40 -11.26
CA ASP A 99 -5.28 -1.17 -10.71
C ASP A 99 -4.89 -2.25 -9.69
N LEU A 100 -5.84 -2.65 -8.84
CA LEU A 100 -5.62 -3.71 -7.86
C LEU A 100 -5.28 -5.04 -8.56
N SER A 101 -6.06 -5.45 -9.57
CA SER A 101 -5.81 -6.71 -10.29
C SER A 101 -4.45 -6.75 -10.99
N GLN A 102 -4.02 -5.63 -11.58
CA GLN A 102 -2.74 -5.53 -12.28
C GLN A 102 -1.57 -5.57 -11.30
N TYR A 103 -1.69 -4.85 -10.18
CA TYR A 103 -0.73 -4.92 -9.10
C TYR A 103 -0.62 -6.33 -8.52
N GLU A 104 -1.74 -7.02 -8.30
CA GLU A 104 -1.73 -8.39 -7.78
C GLU A 104 -1.03 -9.38 -8.71
N GLN A 105 -1.26 -9.25 -10.02
CA GLN A 105 -0.58 -10.08 -11.01
C GLN A 105 0.94 -9.82 -11.01
N GLY A 106 1.34 -8.56 -10.93
CA GLY A 106 2.73 -8.17 -10.78
C GLY A 106 3.35 -8.72 -9.49
N LEU A 107 2.66 -8.56 -8.36
CA LEU A 107 3.12 -9.01 -7.05
C LEU A 107 3.28 -10.54 -7.01
N ARG A 108 2.34 -11.29 -7.60
CA ARG A 108 2.47 -12.76 -7.73
C ARG A 108 3.73 -13.12 -8.52
N THR A 109 3.98 -12.45 -9.64
CA THR A 109 5.19 -12.65 -10.44
C THR A 109 6.46 -12.37 -9.62
N ALA A 110 6.48 -11.29 -8.83
CA ALA A 110 7.62 -10.94 -7.99
C ALA A 110 7.87 -11.95 -6.86
N LEU A 111 6.82 -12.62 -6.38
CA LEU A 111 6.87 -13.63 -5.31
C LEU A 111 7.01 -15.07 -5.83
N GLY A 112 6.98 -15.29 -7.15
CA GLY A 112 7.01 -16.63 -7.75
C GLY A 112 5.72 -17.44 -7.51
N LEU A 113 4.57 -16.77 -7.46
CA LEU A 113 3.23 -17.33 -7.22
C LEU A 113 2.34 -17.31 -8.47
#